data_AF-A0A3D1JQ17-F1
#
_entry.id   AF-A0A3D1JQ17-F1
#
_cell.length_a   1.000
_cell.length_b   1.000
_cell.length_c   1.000
_cell.angle_alpha   90.00
_cell.angle_beta   90.00
_cell.angle_gamma   90.00
#
_symmetry.space_group_name_H-M   'P 1'
#
loop_
_entity.id
_entity.type
_entity.pdbx_description
1 polymer ?
#
loop_
_entity_poly.entity_id
_entity_poly.type
_entity_poly.pdbx_seq_one_letter_code
_entity_poly.pdbx_strand_id
1 'polypeptide(L)'
;MNTQKPDIRTADHAEQHLEMVGRWYMVNRDGMATLCTDRADAEAEARKADREWPRNGPHRAVRLVESPQFGDFFRLKGQRMVLCSLLRECLPVIDALMQIPGDDDSDAHLNGLMARVGDALDAIAEDKVKGGES
;
A
#
# COMPACT_ATOMS: atom_id res chain seq x y z
N MET A 1 51.46 24.88 -22.26
CA MET A 1 51.12 24.53 -20.86
C MET A 1 49.64 24.81 -20.61
N ASN A 2 48.89 23.73 -20.49
CA ASN A 2 47.65 23.46 -19.74
C ASN A 2 46.52 24.51 -19.66
N THR A 3 45.47 24.22 -20.45
CA THR A 3 44.06 23.95 -20.05
C THR A 3 43.57 24.46 -18.69
N GLN A 4 42.52 25.30 -18.68
CA GLN A 4 41.29 24.98 -17.94
C GLN A 4 40.10 25.84 -18.38
N LYS A 5 39.09 25.16 -18.93
CA LYS A 5 37.71 25.61 -19.12
C LYS A 5 36.96 25.19 -17.84
N PRO A 6 36.21 26.05 -17.13
CA PRO A 6 35.33 25.57 -16.10
C PRO A 6 34.06 25.01 -16.74
N ASP A 7 33.84 23.75 -16.41
CA ASP A 7 32.82 22.85 -16.89
C ASP A 7 31.42 23.28 -16.43
N ILE A 8 30.44 22.79 -17.16
CA ILE A 8 29.01 23.05 -17.04
C ILE A 8 28.56 22.73 -15.63
N ARG A 9 27.76 23.64 -15.05
CA ARG A 9 27.01 23.46 -13.80
C ARG A 9 26.18 22.18 -13.89
N THR A 10 26.77 21.06 -13.47
CA THR A 10 26.06 19.83 -13.19
C THR A 10 25.36 20.10 -11.87
N ALA A 11 24.10 20.50 -11.97
CA ALA A 11 23.31 20.90 -10.82
C ALA A 11 23.25 19.76 -9.79
N ASP A 12 23.49 20.14 -8.54
CA ASP A 12 23.37 19.38 -7.29
C ASP A 12 21.93 18.87 -7.03
N HIS A 13 21.34 18.13 -7.97
CA HIS A 13 19.98 17.62 -7.83
C HIS A 13 19.89 16.31 -7.05
N ALA A 14 21.03 15.68 -6.72
CA ALA A 14 21.06 14.42 -5.99
C ALA A 14 20.84 14.60 -4.48
N GLU A 15 21.31 15.70 -3.88
CA GLU A 15 21.28 15.86 -2.41
C GLU A 15 19.96 16.47 -1.89
N GLN A 16 19.17 17.12 -2.74
CA GLN A 16 17.87 17.70 -2.34
C GLN A 16 16.76 16.66 -2.19
N HIS A 17 16.90 15.48 -2.77
CA HIS A 17 15.82 14.47 -2.81
C HIS A 17 15.53 13.90 -1.42
N LEU A 18 16.58 13.67 -0.62
CA LEU A 18 16.48 13.18 0.76
C LEU A 18 15.83 14.18 1.70
N GLU A 19 15.94 15.48 1.40
CA GLU A 19 15.38 16.53 2.24
C GLU A 19 13.85 16.61 2.18
N MET A 20 13.22 16.17 1.08
CA MET A 20 11.76 16.16 0.93
C MET A 20 11.08 15.00 1.66
N VAL A 21 11.83 13.96 2.02
CA VAL A 21 11.32 12.76 2.68
C VAL A 21 10.93 13.07 4.12
N GLY A 22 9.68 12.79 4.47
CA GLY A 22 9.17 12.99 5.82
C GLY A 22 8.62 14.40 6.10
N ARG A 23 8.60 15.30 5.10
CA ARG A 23 7.93 16.60 5.21
C ARG A 23 6.41 16.47 5.11
N TRP A 24 5.71 17.40 5.73
CA TRP A 24 4.25 17.47 5.70
C TRP A 24 3.77 18.31 4.52
N TYR A 25 2.68 17.88 3.91
CA TYR A 25 2.08 18.52 2.75
C TYR A 25 0.58 18.60 2.92
N MET A 26 -0.02 19.66 2.40
CA MET A 26 -1.43 19.67 2.04
C MET A 26 -1.53 19.24 0.57
N VAL A 27 -2.30 18.19 0.29
CA VAL A 27 -2.51 17.65 -1.05
C VAL A 27 -3.97 17.74 -1.44
N ASN A 28 -4.24 18.20 -2.66
CA ASN A 28 -5.58 18.33 -3.21
C ASN A 28 -6.00 17.09 -4.03
N ARG A 29 -7.25 17.08 -4.54
CA ARG A 29 -7.77 15.94 -5.33
C ARG A 29 -6.96 15.65 -6.60
N ASP A 30 -6.42 16.68 -7.22
CA ASP A 30 -5.65 16.57 -8.47
C ASP A 30 -4.19 16.15 -8.21
N GLY A 31 -3.79 15.99 -6.95
CA GLY A 31 -2.45 15.59 -6.55
C GLY A 31 -1.45 16.75 -6.45
N MET A 32 -1.91 18.01 -6.53
CA MET A 32 -1.06 19.16 -6.22
C MET A 32 -0.71 19.16 -4.73
N ALA A 33 0.57 19.31 -4.42
CA ALA A 33 1.11 19.27 -3.07
C ALA A 33 1.71 20.62 -2.68
N THR A 34 1.21 21.20 -1.60
CA THR A 34 1.79 22.39 -0.96
C THR A 34 2.60 21.94 0.25
N LEU A 35 3.88 22.30 0.29
CA LEU A 35 4.76 21.99 1.42
C LEU A 35 4.34 22.78 2.67
N CYS A 36 4.26 22.09 3.81
CA CYS A 36 3.90 22.62 5.11
C CYS A 36 5.01 22.40 6.13
N THR A 37 4.99 23.17 7.20
CA THR A 37 6.02 23.11 8.26
C THR A 37 5.89 21.82 9.07
N ASP A 38 4.67 21.48 9.46
CA ASP A 38 4.34 20.28 10.23
C ASP A 38 2.93 19.77 9.92
N ARG A 39 2.49 18.77 10.68
CA ARG A 39 1.15 18.17 10.55
C ARG A 39 0.03 19.18 10.81
N ALA A 40 0.17 19.98 11.87
CA ALA A 40 -0.89 20.89 12.30
C ALA A 40 -1.08 22.01 11.28
N ASP A 41 0.02 22.50 10.71
CA ASP A 41 0.05 23.44 9.60
C ASP A 41 -0.63 22.84 8.36
N ALA A 42 -0.27 21.62 7.96
CA ALA A 42 -0.90 20.94 6.82
C ALA A 42 -2.41 20.72 7.02
N GLU A 43 -2.86 20.37 8.22
CA GLU A 43 -4.28 20.21 8.54
C GLU A 43 -5.03 21.55 8.58
N ALA A 44 -4.38 22.63 9.03
CA ALA A 44 -4.95 23.98 9.00
C ALA A 44 -5.12 24.47 7.55
N GLU A 45 -4.08 24.30 6.73
CA GLU A 45 -4.10 24.67 5.32
C GLU A 45 -5.10 23.82 4.52
N ALA A 46 -5.21 22.51 4.80
CA ALA A 46 -6.23 21.67 4.17
C ALA A 46 -7.66 22.18 4.48
N ARG A 47 -7.95 22.48 5.75
CA ARG A 47 -9.26 23.01 6.17
C ARG A 47 -9.57 24.37 5.56
N LYS A 48 -8.55 25.23 5.43
CA LYS A 48 -8.68 26.54 4.78
C LYS A 48 -8.92 26.38 3.29
N ALA A 49 -8.14 25.54 2.62
CA ALA A 49 -8.26 25.26 1.19
C ALA A 49 -9.61 24.60 0.83
N ASP A 50 -10.16 23.75 1.70
CA ASP A 50 -11.51 23.20 1.50
C ASP A 50 -12.60 24.29 1.52
N ARG A 51 -12.40 25.37 2.29
CA ARG A 51 -13.34 26.51 2.34
C ARG A 51 -13.14 27.46 1.16
N GLU A 52 -11.89 27.75 0.80
CA GLU A 52 -11.55 28.73 -0.24
C GLU A 52 -11.68 28.14 -1.66
N TRP A 53 -11.34 26.87 -1.83
CA TRP A 53 -11.24 26.19 -3.11
C TRP A 53 -11.97 24.83 -3.10
N PRO A 54 -13.29 24.79 -2.79
CA PRO A 54 -14.01 23.54 -2.59
C PRO A 54 -14.04 22.62 -3.81
N ARG A 55 -13.90 23.16 -5.03
CA ARG A 55 -13.82 22.36 -6.27
C ARG A 55 -12.54 21.52 -6.36
N ASN A 56 -11.48 21.96 -5.69
CA ASN A 56 -10.17 21.30 -5.71
C ASN A 56 -10.03 20.32 -4.52
N GLY A 57 -11.02 20.31 -3.62
CA GLY A 57 -11.09 19.36 -2.52
C GLY A 57 -11.42 17.93 -2.97
N PRO A 58 -11.29 16.94 -2.07
CA PRO A 58 -10.88 17.10 -0.67
C PRO A 58 -9.38 17.39 -0.54
N HIS A 59 -9.03 18.37 0.30
CA HIS A 59 -7.64 18.62 0.66
C HIS A 59 -7.27 17.77 1.88
N ARG A 60 -6.07 17.19 1.89
CA ARG A 60 -5.63 16.29 2.95
C ARG A 60 -4.23 16.66 3.41
N ALA A 61 -4.02 16.63 4.72
CA ALA A 61 -2.69 16.63 5.30
C ALA A 61 -2.06 15.25 5.12
N VAL A 62 -0.91 15.19 4.45
CA VAL A 62 -0.19 13.95 4.19
C VAL A 62 1.30 14.16 4.46
N ARG A 63 1.97 13.08 4.85
CA ARG A 63 3.43 13.04 4.93
C ARG A 63 3.94 12.20 3.77
N LEU A 64 4.72 12.80 2.89
CA LEU A 64 5.34 12.06 1.79
C LEU A 64 6.57 11.35 2.32
N VAL A 65 6.68 10.06 2.01
CA VAL A 65 7.85 9.25 2.34
C VAL A 65 8.37 8.62 1.07
N GLU A 66 9.69 8.61 0.90
CA GLU A 66 10.32 7.74 -0.08
C GLU A 66 9.95 6.30 0.29
N SER A 67 9.35 5.60 -0.66
CA SER A 67 8.97 4.22 -0.44
C SER A 67 9.69 3.34 -1.46
N PRO A 68 10.98 3.01 -1.21
CA PRO A 68 11.67 1.99 -1.99
C PRO A 68 10.94 0.63 -1.93
N GLN A 69 10.04 0.44 -0.96
CA GLN A 69 9.21 -0.74 -0.76
C GLN A 69 7.78 -0.61 -1.32
N PHE A 70 7.40 0.52 -1.95
CA PHE A 70 6.01 0.72 -2.43
C PHE A 70 5.68 -0.23 -3.57
N GLY A 71 6.61 -0.39 -4.52
CA GLY A 71 6.47 -1.32 -5.63
C GLY A 71 6.31 -2.76 -5.13
N ASP A 72 7.12 -3.15 -4.14
CA ASP A 72 7.05 -4.47 -3.51
C ASP A 72 5.75 -4.65 -2.72
N PHE A 73 5.26 -3.62 -2.03
CA PHE A 73 3.99 -3.66 -1.31
C PHE A 73 2.80 -3.90 -2.24
N PHE A 74 2.72 -3.19 -3.38
CA PHE A 74 1.66 -3.40 -4.37
C PHE A 74 1.78 -4.76 -5.05
N ARG A 75 3.00 -5.22 -5.34
CA ARG A 75 3.25 -6.56 -5.89
C ARG A 75 2.82 -7.65 -4.91
N LEU A 76 3.20 -7.53 -3.63
CA LEU A 76 2.81 -8.44 -2.56
C LEU A 76 1.29 -8.44 -2.34
N LYS A 77 0.64 -7.26 -2.35
CA LYS A 77 -0.83 -7.19 -2.27
C LYS A 77 -1.52 -7.81 -3.49
N GLY A 78 -0.98 -7.62 -4.69
CA GLY A 78 -1.46 -8.26 -5.92
C GLY A 78 -1.34 -9.79 -5.85
N GLN A 79 -0.15 -10.29 -5.47
CA GLN A 79 0.08 -11.71 -5.26
C GLN A 79 -0.84 -12.31 -4.19
N ARG A 80 -1.07 -11.58 -3.09
CA ARG A 80 -1.99 -11.98 -2.03
C ARG A 80 -3.43 -12.11 -2.54
N MET A 81 -3.90 -11.16 -3.37
CA MET A 81 -5.23 -11.23 -3.97
C MET A 81 -5.39 -12.45 -4.88
N VAL A 82 -4.38 -12.75 -5.71
CA VAL A 82 -4.37 -13.94 -6.56
C VAL A 82 -4.42 -15.21 -5.71
N LEU A 83 -3.56 -15.32 -4.68
CA LEU A 83 -3.56 -16.47 -3.78
C LEU A 83 -4.91 -16.65 -3.07
N CYS A 84 -5.56 -15.56 -2.63
CA CYS A 84 -6.89 -15.63 -2.03
C CYS A 84 -7.96 -16.15 -3.00
N SER A 85 -7.93 -15.70 -4.26
CA SER A 85 -8.86 -16.17 -5.29
C SER A 85 -8.70 -17.68 -5.47
N LEU A 86 -7.46 -18.13 -5.66
CA LEU A 86 -7.13 -19.54 -5.85
C LEU A 86 -7.55 -20.39 -4.64
N LEU A 87 -7.24 -19.95 -3.41
CA LEU A 87 -7.61 -20.68 -2.19
C LEU A 87 -9.14 -20.80 -2.04
N ARG A 88 -9.90 -19.76 -2.40
CA ARG A 88 -11.37 -19.81 -2.41
C ARG A 88 -11.92 -20.76 -3.47
N GLU A 89 -11.27 -20.83 -4.64
CA GLU A 89 -11.63 -21.78 -5.69
C GLU A 89 -11.29 -23.23 -5.30
N CYS A 90 -10.30 -23.45 -4.42
CA CYS A 90 -9.97 -24.79 -3.91
C CYS A 90 -11.01 -25.34 -2.93
N LEU A 91 -11.70 -24.50 -2.15
CA LEU A 91 -12.70 -24.95 -1.18
C LEU A 91 -13.81 -25.85 -1.77
N PRO A 92 -14.51 -25.47 -2.87
CA PRO A 92 -15.51 -26.34 -3.48
C PRO A 92 -14.92 -27.62 -4.09
N VAL A 93 -13.64 -27.61 -4.47
CA VAL A 93 -12.95 -28.81 -4.96
C VAL A 93 -12.68 -29.79 -3.81
N ILE A 94 -12.20 -29.29 -2.67
CA ILE A 94 -11.98 -30.09 -1.47
C ILE A 94 -13.31 -30.65 -0.95
N ASP A 95 -14.36 -29.83 -0.92
CA ASP A 95 -15.71 -30.26 -0.55
C ASP A 95 -16.22 -31.39 -1.45
N ALA A 96 -16.10 -31.24 -2.77
CA ALA A 96 -16.48 -32.28 -3.72
C ALA A 96 -15.68 -33.59 -3.53
N LEU A 97 -14.39 -33.51 -3.17
CA LEU A 97 -13.57 -34.68 -2.88
C LEU A 97 -14.03 -35.40 -1.60
N MET A 98 -14.48 -34.68 -0.58
CA MET A 98 -15.02 -35.28 0.65
C MET A 98 -16.39 -35.94 0.46
N GLN A 99 -17.13 -35.61 -0.61
CA GLN A 99 -18.37 -36.30 -0.95
C GLN A 99 -18.13 -37.67 -1.61
N ILE A 100 -16.90 -37.96 -2.02
CA ILE A 100 -16.50 -39.27 -2.54
C ILE A 100 -16.10 -40.13 -1.34
N PRO A 101 -16.63 -41.36 -1.18
CA PRO A 101 -16.22 -42.24 -0.09
C PRO A 101 -14.72 -42.55 -0.18
N GLY A 102 -13.96 -42.03 0.79
CA GLY A 102 -12.53 -42.26 0.96
C GLY A 102 -12.22 -43.27 2.06
N ASP A 103 -10.93 -43.46 2.35
CA ASP A 103 -10.50 -44.07 3.61
C ASP A 103 -10.42 -43.00 4.72
N ASP A 104 -10.44 -43.44 5.98
CA ASP A 104 -10.42 -42.55 7.15
C ASP A 104 -9.22 -41.58 7.13
N ASP A 105 -8.07 -42.01 6.58
CA ASP A 105 -6.85 -41.22 6.49
C ASP A 105 -6.98 -40.08 5.47
N SER A 106 -7.60 -40.35 4.32
CA SER A 106 -7.88 -39.39 3.26
C SER A 106 -8.88 -38.34 3.73
N ASP A 107 -9.92 -38.75 4.44
CA ASP A 107 -10.92 -37.84 5.00
C ASP A 107 -10.30 -36.95 6.08
N ALA A 108 -9.47 -37.51 6.97
CA ALA A 108 -8.73 -36.73 7.96
C ALA A 108 -7.79 -35.71 7.28
N HIS A 109 -7.13 -36.07 6.19
CA HIS A 109 -6.26 -35.18 5.43
C HIS A 109 -7.03 -34.02 4.77
N LEU A 110 -8.15 -34.31 4.11
CA LEU A 110 -9.00 -33.30 3.45
C LEU A 110 -9.60 -32.32 4.46
N ASN A 111 -10.09 -32.82 5.60
CA ASN A 111 -10.57 -31.97 6.69
C ASN A 111 -9.46 -31.06 7.24
N GLY A 112 -8.26 -31.59 7.46
CA GLY A 112 -7.11 -30.79 7.90
C GLY A 112 -6.64 -29.77 6.86
N LEU A 113 -6.80 -30.06 5.57
CA LEU A 113 -6.56 -29.09 4.50
C LEU A 113 -7.61 -27.97 4.48
N MET A 114 -8.90 -28.32 4.59
CA MET A 114 -10.00 -27.36 4.62
C MET A 114 -9.85 -26.36 5.78
N ALA A 115 -9.52 -26.85 6.98
CA ALA A 115 -9.30 -26.01 8.16
C ALA A 115 -8.16 -24.99 7.93
N ARG A 116 -7.00 -25.45 7.43
CA ARG A 116 -5.84 -24.57 7.16
C ARG A 116 -6.13 -23.52 6.08
N VAL A 117 -6.92 -23.89 5.05
CA VAL A 117 -7.36 -22.94 4.02
C VAL A 117 -8.31 -21.89 4.62
N GLY A 118 -9.22 -22.31 5.50
CA GLY A 118 -10.09 -21.41 6.27
C GLY A 118 -9.30 -20.42 7.12
N ASP A 119 -8.41 -20.93 7.98
CA ASP A 119 -7.55 -20.11 8.85
C ASP A 119 -6.73 -19.09 8.05
N ALA A 120 -6.19 -19.50 6.89
CA ALA A 120 -5.43 -18.61 6.01
C ALA A 120 -6.30 -17.49 5.43
N LEU A 121 -7.55 -17.78 5.07
CA LEU A 121 -8.49 -16.78 4.56
C LEU A 121 -8.93 -15.79 5.66
N ASP A 122 -9.15 -16.27 6.88
CA ASP A 122 -9.52 -15.44 8.04
C ASP A 122 -8.38 -14.50 8.45
N ALA A 123 -7.14 -15.02 8.54
CA ALA A 123 -5.96 -14.19 8.81
C ALA A 123 -5.79 -13.06 7.78
N ILE A 124 -6.15 -13.30 6.52
CA ILE A 124 -6.09 -12.29 5.46
C ILE A 124 -7.22 -11.25 5.58
N ALA A 125 -8.39 -11.65 6.09
CA ALA A 125 -9.50 -10.75 6.36
C ALA A 125 -9.18 -9.78 7.52
N GLU A 126 -8.58 -10.27 8.60
CA GLU A 126 -8.16 -9.45 9.74
C GLU A 126 -7.10 -8.40 9.35
N ASP A 127 -6.19 -8.75 8.45
CA ASP A 127 -5.15 -7.86 7.95
C ASP A 127 -5.69 -6.71 7.07
N LYS A 128 -6.92 -6.87 6.52
CA LYS A 128 -7.62 -5.77 5.82
C LYS A 128 -8.26 -4.76 6.77
N VAL A 129 -8.61 -5.17 8.00
CA VAL A 129 -9.25 -4.30 9.01
C VAL A 129 -8.22 -3.37 9.65
N LYS A 130 -7.03 -3.89 10.00
CA LYS A 130 -5.98 -3.10 10.67
C LYS A 130 -5.27 -2.09 9.74
N GLY A 131 -5.28 -2.31 8.44
CA GLY A 131 -4.66 -1.40 7.46
C GLY A 131 -5.45 -0.13 7.14
N GLY A 132 -6.62 0.08 7.77
CA GLY A 132 -7.48 1.26 7.58
C GLY A 132 -7.39 2.30 8.70
N GLU A 133 -6.61 2.05 9.77
CA GLU A 133 -6.55 2.90 10.98
C GLU A 133 -5.27 3.77 11.07
N SER A 134 -4.58 4.04 9.97
CA SER A 134 -3.35 4.86 9.97
C SER A 134 -3.45 6.12 9.12
#